data_AF-K9FRH2-F1
#
_entry.id   AF-K9FRH2-F1
#
_cell.length_a   1.000
_cell.length_b   1.000
_cell.length_c   1.000
_cell.angle_alpha   90.00
_cell.angle_beta   90.00
_cell.angle_gamma   90.00
#
_symmetry.space_group_name_H-M   'P 1'
#
loop_
_entity.id
_entity.type
_entity.pdbx_description
1 polymer ?
#
loop_
_entity_poly.entity_id
_entity_poly.type
_entity_poly.pdbx_seq_one_letter_code
_entity_poly.pdbx_strand_id
1 'polypeptide(L)'
;MSLASVLSHGSPYVITVLIDHMGQDEEAPGTDAIKVPRGILNYGISGHAQSEVLWKLTGNLGGEQYQDLARGPLNEGGMYAERQGYHYPSPPSSKWKLSNPVTDGLSQAGVGFYAAYFQLNIPSGWDVPMSVVFNNSFQNSTEDTRGSNYRCQLFVNGYQFGKYSMYPA
;
A
#
# COMPACT_ATOMS: atom_id res chain seq x y z
N MET A 1 -16.10 -11.01 -4.89
CA MET A 1 -15.73 -10.26 -6.10
C MET A 1 -16.70 -10.67 -7.20
N SER A 2 -17.60 -9.81 -7.66
CA SER A 2 -18.40 -10.10 -8.85
C SER A 2 -17.76 -9.42 -10.05
N LEU A 3 -17.54 -10.16 -11.13
CA LEU A 3 -17.15 -9.59 -12.41
C LEU A 3 -18.30 -8.73 -12.96
N ALA A 4 -17.99 -7.73 -13.78
CA ALA A 4 -19.00 -6.90 -14.45
C ALA A 4 -20.02 -7.79 -15.18
N SER A 5 -21.26 -7.31 -15.29
CA SER A 5 -22.42 -8.16 -15.59
C SER A 5 -22.44 -8.85 -16.96
N VAL A 6 -21.52 -8.56 -17.89
CA VAL A 6 -21.25 -9.42 -19.05
C VAL A 6 -19.80 -9.22 -19.51
N LEU A 7 -19.01 -10.29 -19.56
CA LEU A 7 -17.74 -10.29 -20.29
C LEU A 7 -18.01 -10.56 -21.78
N SER A 8 -17.33 -9.84 -22.66
CA SER A 8 -17.37 -10.08 -24.10
C SER A 8 -16.54 -11.31 -24.44
N HIS A 9 -17.20 -12.29 -25.05
CA HIS A 9 -16.55 -13.54 -25.46
C HIS A 9 -15.34 -13.26 -26.38
N GLY A 10 -14.23 -13.96 -26.14
CA GLY A 10 -12.99 -13.85 -26.92
C GLY A 10 -12.14 -12.61 -26.63
N SER A 11 -12.58 -11.71 -25.75
CA SER A 11 -11.79 -10.52 -25.36
C SER A 11 -10.85 -10.84 -24.19
N PRO A 12 -9.59 -10.34 -24.20
CA PRO A 12 -8.69 -10.50 -23.08
C PRO A 12 -9.10 -9.58 -21.91
N TYR A 13 -8.96 -10.09 -20.68
CA TYR A 13 -9.23 -9.34 -19.45
C TYR A 13 -8.03 -9.40 -18.52
N VAL A 14 -7.85 -8.36 -17.71
CA VAL A 14 -6.80 -8.29 -16.69
C VAL A 14 -7.45 -8.15 -15.32
N ILE A 15 -7.19 -9.10 -14.44
CA ILE A 15 -7.53 -9.02 -13.02
C ILE A 15 -6.31 -8.47 -12.29
N THR A 16 -6.46 -7.33 -11.62
CA THR A 16 -5.41 -6.77 -10.76
C THR A 16 -5.74 -7.13 -9.32
N VAL A 17 -4.82 -7.84 -8.65
CA VAL A 17 -4.93 -8.20 -7.24
C VAL A 17 -3.83 -7.48 -6.48
N LEU A 18 -4.22 -6.67 -5.51
CA LEU A 18 -3.30 -5.99 -4.60
C LEU A 18 -3.36 -6.68 -3.24
N ILE A 19 -2.22 -7.19 -2.77
CA ILE A 19 -2.10 -7.94 -1.52
C ILE A 19 -1.16 -7.18 -0.60
N ASP A 20 -1.61 -6.90 0.62
CA ASP A 20 -0.79 -6.26 1.63
C ASP A 20 0.07 -7.31 2.35
N HIS A 21 1.40 -7.14 2.32
CA HIS A 21 2.36 -8.01 3.00
C HIS A 21 2.71 -7.41 4.37
N MET A 22 2.42 -8.15 5.44
CA MET A 22 2.55 -7.67 6.83
C MET A 22 3.85 -8.13 7.52
N GLY A 23 4.81 -8.63 6.75
CA GLY A 23 5.98 -9.31 7.28
C GLY A 23 5.92 -10.82 7.04
N GLN A 24 7.05 -11.48 7.26
CA GLN A 24 7.13 -12.94 7.31
C GLN A 24 6.89 -13.43 8.72
N ASP A 25 6.44 -14.68 8.83
CA ASP A 25 6.21 -15.30 10.13
C ASP A 25 7.56 -15.67 10.75
N GLU A 26 7.65 -15.53 12.08
CA GLU A 26 8.80 -16.03 12.83
C GLU A 26 8.81 -17.57 12.87
N GLU A 27 9.98 -18.14 13.08
CA GLU A 27 10.17 -19.59 13.11
C GLU A 27 10.65 -20.05 14.50
N ALA A 28 9.94 -21.01 15.08
CA ALA A 28 10.44 -21.79 16.21
C ALA A 28 11.26 -22.99 15.68
N PRO A 29 12.33 -23.42 16.40
CA PRO A 29 13.15 -24.55 15.95
C PRO A 29 12.34 -25.81 15.61
N GLY A 30 12.58 -26.37 14.42
CA GLY A 30 11.90 -27.58 13.94
C GLY A 30 10.56 -27.34 13.26
N THR A 31 10.21 -26.08 12.95
CA THR A 31 9.05 -25.72 12.13
C THR A 31 9.49 -25.20 10.75
N ASP A 32 8.54 -24.97 9.85
CA ASP A 32 8.79 -24.34 8.54
C ASP A 32 7.96 -23.05 8.38
N ALA A 33 7.63 -22.40 9.50
CA ALA A 33 6.69 -21.27 9.53
C ALA A 33 7.16 -20.07 8.67
N ILE A 34 8.47 -19.80 8.61
CA ILE A 34 9.00 -18.70 7.79
C ILE A 34 8.81 -18.92 6.28
N LYS A 35 8.54 -20.17 5.86
CA LYS A 35 8.29 -20.54 4.46
C LYS A 35 6.84 -20.33 4.06
N VAL A 36 5.96 -19.87 4.96
CA VAL A 36 4.56 -19.59 4.62
C VAL A 36 4.50 -18.53 3.50
N PRO A 37 4.02 -18.89 2.31
CA PRO A 37 4.12 -18.02 1.14
C PRO A 37 3.19 -16.82 1.27
N ARG A 38 3.52 -15.78 0.50
CA ARG A 38 2.75 -14.53 0.43
C ARG A 38 2.35 -14.32 -1.01
N GLY A 39 1.04 -14.22 -1.28
CA GLY A 39 0.52 -14.14 -2.63
C GLY A 39 -0.79 -14.93 -2.78
N ILE A 40 -1.04 -15.39 -4.00
CA ILE A 40 -2.23 -16.16 -4.35
C ILE A 40 -1.91 -17.65 -4.20
N LEU A 41 -2.52 -18.30 -3.20
CA LEU A 41 -2.32 -19.74 -2.95
C LEU A 41 -3.17 -20.61 -3.87
N ASN A 42 -4.35 -20.12 -4.25
CA ASN A 42 -5.26 -20.80 -5.15
C ASN A 42 -6.22 -19.77 -5.78
N TYR A 43 -6.78 -20.10 -6.94
CA TYR A 43 -7.83 -19.32 -7.61
C TYR A 43 -8.68 -20.24 -8.46
N GLY A 44 -9.90 -19.81 -8.79
CA GLY A 44 -10.76 -20.51 -9.75
C GLY A 44 -11.60 -19.49 -10.49
N ILE A 45 -11.73 -19.69 -11.81
CA ILE A 45 -12.62 -18.90 -12.66
C ILE A 45 -13.64 -19.89 -13.22
N SER A 46 -14.91 -19.71 -12.85
CA SER A 46 -15.98 -20.60 -13.30
C SER A 46 -16.02 -20.66 -14.83
N GLY A 47 -16.07 -21.87 -15.39
CA GLY A 47 -16.09 -22.09 -16.84
C GLY A 47 -14.74 -21.97 -17.56
N HIS A 48 -13.64 -21.74 -16.84
CA HIS A 48 -12.29 -21.61 -17.41
C HIS A 48 -11.29 -22.49 -16.68
N ALA A 49 -10.34 -23.07 -17.42
CA ALA A 49 -9.20 -23.77 -16.84
C ALA A 49 -8.19 -22.78 -16.26
N GLN A 50 -7.54 -23.12 -15.15
CA GLN A 50 -6.49 -22.27 -14.54
C GLN A 50 -5.37 -21.92 -15.52
N SER A 51 -4.98 -22.85 -16.40
CA SER A 51 -3.93 -22.62 -17.41
C SER A 51 -4.22 -21.48 -18.39
N GLU A 52 -5.48 -21.02 -18.49
CA GLU A 52 -5.86 -19.88 -19.33
C GLU A 52 -5.44 -18.53 -18.72
N VAL A 53 -5.11 -18.50 -17.43
CA VAL A 53 -4.65 -17.29 -16.74
C VAL A 53 -3.13 -17.20 -16.77
N LEU A 54 -2.62 -16.18 -17.45
CA LEU A 54 -1.21 -15.84 -17.46
C LEU A 54 -0.91 -14.81 -16.37
N TRP A 55 0.03 -15.14 -15.48
CA TRP A 55 0.37 -14.31 -14.34
C TRP A 55 1.56 -13.38 -14.62
N LYS A 56 1.44 -12.15 -14.15
CA LYS A 56 2.55 -11.22 -13.93
C LYS A 56 2.50 -10.78 -12.48
N LEU A 57 3.66 -10.63 -11.84
CA LEU A 57 3.76 -10.15 -10.47
C LEU A 57 4.87 -9.12 -10.33
N THR A 58 4.75 -8.28 -9.29
CA THR A 58 5.81 -7.38 -8.88
C THR A 58 5.72 -7.17 -7.37
N GLY A 59 6.87 -7.16 -6.71
CA GLY A 59 7.06 -6.65 -5.35
C GLY A 59 7.77 -5.29 -5.43
N ASN A 60 8.72 -5.07 -4.51
CA ASN A 60 9.64 -3.94 -4.65
C ASN A 60 10.41 -4.01 -5.98
N LEU A 61 10.81 -2.85 -6.49
CA LEU A 61 11.54 -2.79 -7.76
C LEU A 61 12.89 -3.52 -7.64
N GLY A 62 13.11 -4.50 -8.52
CA GLY A 62 14.32 -5.34 -8.52
C GLY A 62 14.28 -6.54 -7.57
N GLY A 63 13.30 -6.65 -6.68
CA GLY A 63 13.23 -7.74 -5.69
C GLY A 63 14.47 -7.75 -4.79
N GLU A 64 15.20 -8.86 -4.77
CA GLU A 64 16.47 -9.00 -4.04
C GLU A 64 17.58 -8.07 -4.57
N GLN A 65 17.45 -7.56 -5.80
CA GLN A 65 18.30 -6.50 -6.37
C GLN A 65 17.66 -5.13 -6.12
N TYR A 66 17.33 -4.87 -4.84
CA TYR A 66 16.64 -3.65 -4.40
C TYR A 66 17.44 -2.39 -4.72
N GLN A 67 16.73 -1.30 -5.01
CA GLN A 67 17.33 -0.07 -5.52
C GLN A 67 17.87 0.85 -4.42
N ASP A 68 17.22 0.89 -3.25
CA ASP A 68 17.62 1.76 -2.14
C ASP A 68 18.59 1.08 -1.18
N LEU A 69 19.88 1.18 -1.48
CA LEU A 69 20.94 0.65 -0.62
C LEU A 69 21.10 1.42 0.70
N ALA A 70 20.60 2.66 0.80
CA ALA A 70 20.73 3.48 1.99
C ALA A 70 19.66 3.16 3.04
N ARG A 71 18.44 2.80 2.61
CA ARG A 71 17.30 2.48 3.48
C ARG A 71 17.05 0.98 3.62
N GLY A 72 17.72 0.17 2.81
CA GLY A 72 17.76 -1.28 2.93
C GLY A 72 16.61 -2.00 2.23
N PRO A 73 16.64 -3.34 2.25
CA PRO A 73 15.83 -4.18 1.37
C PRO A 73 14.32 -4.20 1.68
N LEU A 74 13.91 -3.73 2.86
CA LEU A 74 12.54 -3.86 3.36
C LEU A 74 11.80 -2.52 3.50
N ASN A 75 12.46 -1.40 3.17
CA ASN A 75 11.85 -0.08 3.28
C ASN A 75 10.72 0.15 2.27
N GLU A 76 10.80 -0.49 1.09
CA GLU A 76 9.93 -0.26 -0.04
C GLU A 76 9.11 -1.51 -0.38
N GLY A 77 7.83 -1.31 -0.61
CA GLY A 77 6.92 -2.31 -1.16
C GLY A 77 6.79 -2.23 -2.68
N GLY A 78 5.71 -2.83 -3.17
CA GLY A 78 5.42 -2.93 -4.60
C GLY A 78 4.41 -1.93 -5.13
N MET A 79 4.05 -0.85 -4.43
CA MET A 79 3.16 0.16 -5.02
C MET A 79 3.83 0.90 -6.17
N TYR A 80 3.07 1.40 -7.14
CA TYR A 80 3.64 2.14 -8.28
C TYR A 80 4.53 3.31 -7.83
N ALA A 81 4.06 4.13 -6.88
CA ALA A 81 4.82 5.26 -6.37
C ALA A 81 6.15 4.84 -5.71
N GLU A 82 6.15 3.73 -4.96
CA GLU A 82 7.37 3.16 -4.34
C GLU A 82 8.35 2.73 -5.43
N ARG A 83 7.89 1.97 -6.44
CA ARG A 83 8.73 1.54 -7.56
C ARG A 83 9.24 2.69 -8.45
N GLN A 84 8.70 3.89 -8.32
CA GLN A 84 9.21 5.08 -9.01
C GLN A 84 10.10 5.95 -8.11
N GLY A 85 10.30 5.58 -6.85
CA GLY A 85 11.06 6.38 -5.89
C GLY A 85 10.34 7.66 -5.46
N TYR A 86 9.02 7.75 -5.62
CA TYR A 86 8.27 8.97 -5.31
C TYR A 86 8.15 9.27 -3.81
N HIS A 87 8.47 8.29 -2.95
CA HIS A 87 8.57 8.45 -1.50
C HIS A 87 9.86 9.15 -1.05
N TYR A 88 10.86 9.28 -1.92
CA TYR A 88 12.08 10.04 -1.61
C TYR A 88 11.80 11.53 -1.44
N PRO A 89 12.72 12.31 -0.82
CA PRO A 89 12.64 13.76 -0.87
C PRO A 89 12.57 14.27 -2.31
N SER A 90 11.78 15.30 -2.54
CA SER A 90 11.66 15.98 -3.84
C SER A 90 11.10 15.11 -4.99
N PRO A 91 9.97 14.37 -4.85
CA PRO A 91 9.32 13.72 -5.99
C PRO A 91 9.01 14.70 -7.13
N PRO A 92 8.90 14.21 -8.38
CA PRO A 92 8.52 15.01 -9.54
C PRO A 92 7.02 15.36 -9.54
N SER A 93 6.57 16.04 -8.49
CA SER A 93 5.15 16.32 -8.20
C SER A 93 4.61 17.60 -8.85
N SER A 94 5.39 18.29 -9.70
CA SER A 94 5.02 19.57 -10.31
C SER A 94 3.75 19.52 -11.16
N LYS A 95 3.40 18.34 -11.69
CA LYS A 95 2.18 18.10 -12.49
C LYS A 95 1.10 17.34 -11.72
N TRP A 96 1.31 17.04 -10.44
CA TRP A 96 0.34 16.29 -9.66
C TRP A 96 -0.83 17.17 -9.26
N LYS A 97 -2.01 16.57 -9.17
CA LYS A 97 -3.21 17.24 -8.65
C LYS A 97 -2.97 17.66 -7.21
N LEU A 98 -3.29 18.92 -6.88
CA LEU A 98 -3.37 19.35 -5.49
C LEU A 98 -4.60 18.71 -4.84
N SER A 99 -4.39 17.88 -3.83
CA SER A 99 -5.46 17.19 -3.11
C SER A 99 -5.01 16.86 -1.68
N ASN A 100 -5.95 16.96 -0.74
CA ASN A 100 -5.71 16.64 0.66
C ASN A 100 -6.13 15.17 0.95
N PRO A 101 -5.24 14.32 1.48
CA PRO A 101 -5.55 12.91 1.72
C PRO A 101 -6.63 12.67 2.77
N VAL A 102 -6.93 13.66 3.62
CA VAL A 102 -7.90 13.58 4.71
C VAL A 102 -9.27 14.11 4.29
N THR A 103 -9.33 15.29 3.66
CA THR A 103 -10.62 15.91 3.30
C THR A 103 -11.13 15.47 1.93
N ASP A 104 -10.23 15.22 0.96
CA ASP A 104 -10.63 14.89 -0.40
C ASP A 104 -10.58 13.37 -0.62
N GLY A 105 -9.47 12.75 -0.19
CA GLY A 105 -9.25 11.31 -0.26
C GLY A 105 -9.55 10.69 -1.64
N LEU A 106 -10.00 9.44 -1.64
CA LEU A 106 -10.51 8.76 -2.82
C LEU A 106 -12.02 8.57 -2.68
N SER A 107 -12.77 8.85 -3.74
CA SER A 107 -14.23 8.62 -3.80
C SER A 107 -14.62 7.18 -4.17
N GLN A 108 -13.63 6.37 -4.57
CA GLN A 108 -13.81 4.98 -5.02
C GLN A 108 -12.63 4.14 -4.56
N ALA A 109 -12.78 2.81 -4.61
CA ALA A 109 -11.70 1.89 -4.27
C ALA A 109 -10.46 2.14 -5.16
N GLY A 110 -9.30 2.29 -4.52
CA GLY A 110 -8.05 2.58 -5.21
C GLY A 110 -6.90 2.84 -4.25
N VAL A 111 -5.76 3.25 -4.80
CA VAL A 111 -4.56 3.64 -4.04
C VAL A 111 -4.16 5.04 -4.47
N GLY A 112 -4.07 5.95 -3.50
CA GLY A 112 -3.58 7.31 -3.69
C GLY A 112 -2.19 7.46 -3.09
N PHE A 113 -1.32 8.22 -3.75
CA PHE A 113 -0.03 8.63 -3.21
C PHE A 113 0.00 10.15 -3.07
N TYR A 114 0.32 10.62 -1.87
CA TYR A 114 0.29 12.03 -1.52
C TYR A 114 1.66 12.43 -1.00
N ALA A 115 2.15 13.59 -1.43
CA ALA A 115 3.42 14.15 -0.98
C ALA A 115 3.20 15.61 -0.56
N ALA A 116 3.84 15.99 0.54
CA ALA A 116 3.82 17.34 1.07
C ALA A 116 5.18 17.67 1.70
N TYR A 117 5.45 18.96 1.85
CA TYR A 117 6.65 19.46 2.49
C TYR A 117 6.26 20.45 3.58
N PHE A 118 6.98 20.41 4.69
CA PHE A 118 6.90 21.40 5.75
C PHE A 118 8.30 21.63 6.31
N GLN A 119 8.52 22.82 6.87
CA GLN A 119 9.78 23.17 7.51
C GLN A 119 9.62 23.02 9.02
N LEU A 120 10.61 22.38 9.65
CA LEU A 120 10.73 22.32 11.10
C LEU A 120 11.72 23.38 11.56
N ASN A 121 11.30 24.22 12.51
CA ASN A 121 12.14 25.22 13.15
C ASN A 121 12.21 24.92 14.66
N ILE A 122 12.92 23.85 15.00
CA ILE A 122 13.08 23.38 16.39
C ILE A 122 14.23 24.15 17.05
N PRO A 123 14.04 24.73 18.25
CA PRO A 123 15.12 25.41 18.97
C PRO A 123 16.31 24.49 19.24
N SER A 124 17.53 25.01 19.05
CA SER A 124 18.75 24.28 19.36
C SER A 124 18.86 23.95 20.86
N GLY A 125 19.42 22.79 21.19
CA GLY A 125 19.67 22.38 22.57
C GLY A 125 18.51 21.64 23.25
N TRP A 126 17.44 21.33 22.52
CA TRP A 126 16.29 20.57 23.02
C TRP A 126 16.15 19.24 22.30
N ASP A 127 15.80 18.21 23.07
CA ASP A 127 15.23 16.97 22.54
C ASP A 127 13.70 17.11 22.53
N VAL A 128 13.11 17.09 21.34
CA VAL A 128 11.67 17.32 21.13
C VAL A 128 11.08 16.11 20.41
N PRO A 129 10.44 15.19 21.16
CA PRO A 129 9.75 14.06 20.56
C PRO A 129 8.61 14.53 19.64
N MET A 130 8.55 13.96 18.45
CA MET A 130 7.52 14.25 17.45
C MET A 130 6.85 12.96 17.00
N SER A 131 5.56 13.06 16.68
CA SER A 131 4.77 11.93 16.18
C SER A 131 3.81 12.39 15.09
N VAL A 132 3.42 11.44 14.23
CA VAL A 132 2.31 11.61 13.29
C VAL A 132 1.12 10.85 13.85
N VAL A 133 0.01 11.55 14.03
CA VAL A 133 -1.22 10.99 14.60
C VAL A 133 -2.28 10.90 13.52
N PHE A 134 -2.77 9.69 13.28
CA PHE A 134 -3.94 9.45 12.43
C PHE A 134 -5.19 9.60 13.30
N ASN A 135 -6.05 10.58 12.97
CA ASN A 135 -7.28 10.79 13.74
C ASN A 135 -8.28 9.67 13.40
N ASN A 136 -8.72 8.94 14.41
CA ASN A 136 -9.79 7.96 14.26
C ASN A 136 -11.12 8.70 14.33
N SER A 137 -11.55 9.27 13.21
CA SER A 137 -12.87 9.88 13.13
C SER A 137 -13.93 8.78 13.13
N PHE A 138 -14.31 8.33 14.32
CA PHE A 138 -15.69 7.90 14.57
C PHE A 138 -16.56 9.15 14.42
N GLN A 139 -16.71 9.65 13.19
CA GLN A 139 -17.69 10.67 12.95
C GLN A 139 -19.04 10.04 13.27
N ASN A 140 -19.78 10.71 14.15
CA ASN A 140 -21.16 10.48 14.50
C ASN A 140 -22.04 10.56 13.25
N SER A 141 -21.87 9.64 12.30
CA SER A 141 -22.79 9.44 11.21
C SER A 141 -23.90 8.55 11.76
N THR A 142 -25.00 9.17 12.11
CA THR A 142 -26.32 8.54 12.24
C THR A 142 -26.86 8.02 10.89
N GLU A 143 -26.03 8.05 9.85
CA GLU A 143 -26.25 7.40 8.57
C GLU A 143 -25.24 6.24 8.45
N ASP A 144 -25.67 5.17 7.78
CA ASP A 144 -24.95 3.93 7.45
C ASP A 144 -23.70 4.17 6.56
N THR A 145 -22.83 5.09 6.95
CA THR A 145 -21.50 5.25 6.36
C THR A 145 -20.57 4.33 7.13
N ARG A 146 -20.49 3.09 6.66
CA ARG A 146 -19.37 2.18 6.89
C ARG A 146 -18.10 3.02 6.97
N GLY A 147 -17.51 3.18 8.16
CA GLY A 147 -16.22 3.84 8.34
C GLY A 147 -15.28 3.30 7.27
N SER A 148 -14.77 4.16 6.40
CA SER A 148 -14.14 3.72 5.16
C SER A 148 -12.91 2.89 5.51
N ASN A 149 -12.95 1.57 5.26
CA ASN A 149 -11.80 0.70 5.47
C ASN A 149 -10.64 1.19 4.59
N TYR A 150 -9.55 1.67 5.21
CA TYR A 150 -8.36 2.09 4.48
C TYR A 150 -7.08 1.66 5.19
N ARG A 151 -6.01 1.62 4.40
CA ARG A 151 -4.64 1.38 4.87
C ARG A 151 -3.75 2.53 4.41
N CYS A 152 -2.81 2.93 5.24
CA CYS A 152 -1.83 3.97 4.93
C CYS A 152 -0.41 3.48 5.25
N GLN A 153 0.53 3.91 4.41
CA GLN A 153 1.96 3.84 4.69
C GLN A 153 2.47 5.28 4.81
N LEU A 154 3.19 5.58 5.90
CA LEU A 154 3.79 6.88 6.15
C LEU A 154 5.27 6.84 5.81
N PHE A 155 5.69 7.72 4.90
CA PHE A 155 7.10 7.93 4.58
C PHE A 155 7.56 9.29 5.08
N VAL A 156 8.68 9.34 5.79
CA VAL A 156 9.35 10.58 6.24
C VAL A 156 10.75 10.60 5.66
N ASN A 157 11.03 11.55 4.76
CA ASN A 157 12.31 11.68 4.04
C ASN A 157 12.78 10.36 3.37
N GLY A 158 11.82 9.60 2.83
CA GLY A 158 12.05 8.31 2.17
C GLY A 158 12.02 7.08 3.07
N TYR A 159 12.03 7.24 4.39
CA TYR A 159 11.93 6.11 5.32
C TYR A 159 10.47 5.80 5.63
N GLN A 160 10.06 4.54 5.48
CA GLN A 160 8.75 4.09 5.94
C GLN A 160 8.76 4.04 7.46
N PHE A 161 7.93 4.86 8.09
CA PHE A 161 7.88 5.07 9.55
C PHE A 161 6.53 4.66 10.18
N GLY A 162 5.61 4.12 9.40
CA GLY A 162 4.33 3.70 9.92
C GLY A 162 3.47 2.99 8.89
N LYS A 163 2.78 1.95 9.35
CA LYS A 163 1.72 1.26 8.61
C LYS A 163 0.45 1.30 9.44
N TYR A 164 -0.54 2.02 8.95
CA TYR A 164 -1.83 2.21 9.62
C TYR A 164 -2.92 1.44 8.87
N SER A 165 -3.80 0.76 9.60
CA SER A 165 -4.97 0.07 9.03
C SER A 165 -6.19 0.40 9.87
N MET A 166 -7.19 1.02 9.25
CA MET A 166 -8.49 1.29 9.89
C MET A 166 -9.42 0.10 9.64
N TYR A 167 -9.92 -0.48 10.72
CA TYR A 167 -11.01 -1.45 10.72
C TYR A 167 -12.11 -0.93 11.65
N PRO A 168 -13.40 -0.98 11.26
CA PRO A 168 -14.49 -0.84 12.21
C PRO A 168 -14.37 -2.00 13.22
N ALA A 169 -14.44 -1.65 14.51
CA ALA A 169 -14.52 -2.61 15.60
C ALA A 169 -15.83 -3.41 15.54
#